data_AF-A0A7V8ECC7-F1
#
_entry.id   AF-A0A7V8ECC7-F1
#
_cell.length_a   1.000
_cell.length_b   1.000
_cell.length_c   1.000
_cell.angle_alpha   90.00
_cell.angle_beta   90.00
_cell.angle_gamma   90.00
#
_symmetry.space_group_name_H-M   'P 1'
#
loop_
_entity.id
_entity.type
_entity.pdbx_description
1 polymer ?
#
loop_
_entity_poly.entity_id
_entity_poly.type
_entity_poly.pdbx_seq_one_letter_code
_entity_poly.pdbx_strand_id
1 'polypeptide(L)'
;MISQRTPFDCGIATLANALGITYEQSLNHYGHDKQRNGVTIQQTASILFALGYAPVYTALPGFVKASGIDMSTASPDILERLAHPAILQILTPSGLLHQVFFDGKNIHDPSPSVDGPRSVSEYECVDAVILYERFHRGGFLSNRKGLMGDGL
;
A
#
# COMPACT_ATOMS: atom_id res chain seq x y z
N MET A 1 1.51 12.72 -7.53
CA MET A 1 1.68 12.09 -6.21
C MET A 1 1.14 13.05 -5.17
N ILE A 2 0.34 12.56 -4.23
CA ILE A 2 -0.18 13.32 -3.07
C ILE A 2 0.86 13.25 -1.96
N SER A 3 1.39 14.39 -1.53
CA SER A 3 2.34 14.47 -0.42
C SER A 3 1.62 14.49 0.93
N GLN A 4 2.31 13.97 1.96
CA GLN A 4 1.93 14.13 3.35
C GLN A 4 2.02 15.62 3.75
N ARG A 5 1.14 16.09 4.63
CA ARG A 5 1.06 17.51 5.04
C ARG A 5 1.60 17.73 6.45
N THR A 6 1.66 16.68 7.26
CA THR A 6 2.20 16.68 8.61
C THR A 6 3.22 15.55 8.77
N PRO A 7 4.02 15.53 9.84
CA PRO A 7 4.88 14.38 10.12
C PRO A 7 4.14 13.06 10.38
N PHE A 8 2.81 13.10 10.57
CA PHE A 8 2.03 11.96 11.04
C PHE A 8 1.08 11.40 9.97
N ASP A 9 0.80 12.12 8.88
CA ASP A 9 -0.25 11.78 7.92
C ASP A 9 0.25 11.03 6.68
N CYS A 10 1.42 10.41 6.73
CA CYS A 10 1.97 9.63 5.62
C CYS A 10 1.04 8.48 5.19
N GLY A 11 0.39 7.79 6.12
CA GLY A 11 -0.57 6.73 5.78
C GLY A 11 -1.82 7.27 5.07
N ILE A 12 -2.27 8.49 5.38
CA ILE A 12 -3.39 9.15 4.70
C ILE A 12 -2.99 9.46 3.25
N ALA A 13 -1.84 10.09 3.04
CA ALA A 13 -1.34 10.40 1.70
C ALA A 13 -1.07 9.12 0.89
N THR A 14 -0.50 8.09 1.52
CA THR A 14 -0.23 6.79 0.88
C THR A 14 -1.50 6.08 0.44
N LEU A 15 -2.54 6.01 1.29
CA LEU A 15 -3.84 5.46 0.88
C LEU A 15 -4.46 6.27 -0.27
N ALA A 16 -4.33 7.60 -0.24
CA ALA A 16 -4.84 8.47 -1.30
C ALA A 16 -4.18 8.16 -2.66
N ASN A 17 -2.85 8.01 -2.67
CA ASN A 17 -2.10 7.62 -3.87
C ASN A 17 -2.49 6.21 -4.34
N ALA A 18 -2.59 5.24 -3.42
CA ALA A 18 -2.89 3.86 -3.75
C ALA A 18 -4.28 3.69 -4.39
N LEU A 19 -5.27 4.47 -3.93
CA LEU A 19 -6.65 4.40 -4.43
C LEU A 19 -6.97 5.40 -5.55
N GLY A 20 -6.04 6.30 -5.88
CA GLY A 20 -6.31 7.38 -6.85
C GLY A 20 -7.39 8.36 -6.39
N ILE A 21 -7.52 8.57 -5.08
CA ILE A 21 -8.51 9.49 -4.47
C ILE A 21 -7.83 10.74 -3.91
N THR A 22 -8.61 11.75 -3.56
CA THR A 22 -8.07 12.95 -2.91
C THR A 22 -7.61 12.66 -1.48
N TYR A 23 -6.69 13.49 -0.97
CA TYR A 23 -6.26 13.44 0.42
C TYR A 23 -7.46 13.51 1.39
N GLU A 24 -8.46 14.36 1.12
CA GLU A 24 -9.61 14.50 2.03
C GLU A 24 -10.51 13.27 2.04
N GLN A 25 -10.68 12.61 0.89
CA GLN A 25 -11.39 11.34 0.83
C GLN A 25 -10.66 10.26 1.64
N SER A 26 -9.33 10.19 1.53
CA SER A 26 -8.50 9.30 2.34
C SER A 26 -8.62 9.61 3.83
N LEU A 27 -8.54 10.89 4.22
CA LEU A 27 -8.68 11.33 5.60
C LEU A 27 -10.05 10.94 6.19
N ASN A 28 -11.11 11.04 5.40
CA ASN A 28 -12.46 10.66 5.82
C ASN A 28 -12.58 9.16 6.14
N HIS A 29 -11.78 8.30 5.51
CA HIS A 29 -11.75 6.87 5.85
C HIS A 29 -11.08 6.60 7.22
N TYR A 30 -10.11 7.42 7.62
CA TYR A 30 -9.38 7.25 8.88
C TYR A 30 -9.99 8.02 10.06
N GLY A 31 -10.61 9.17 9.79
CA GLY A 31 -11.02 10.15 10.79
C GLY A 31 -10.03 11.31 10.93
N HIS A 32 -10.57 12.52 11.16
CA HIS A 32 -9.79 13.77 11.17
C HIS A 32 -8.69 13.83 12.24
N ASP A 33 -8.81 13.09 13.35
CA ASP A 33 -7.80 13.05 14.41
C ASP A 33 -6.49 12.41 13.95
N LYS A 34 -6.51 11.59 12.89
CA LYS A 34 -5.34 10.84 12.42
C LYS A 34 -4.27 11.70 11.77
N GLN A 35 -4.57 12.94 11.40
CA GLN A 35 -3.55 13.91 10.96
C GLN A 35 -2.52 14.25 12.05
N ARG A 36 -2.83 13.97 13.32
CA ARG A 36 -1.98 14.29 14.47
C ARG A 36 -1.44 13.07 15.21
N ASN A 37 -2.03 11.90 15.01
CA ASN A 37 -1.71 10.68 15.76
C ASN A 37 -1.12 9.57 14.88
N GLY A 38 -1.12 9.74 13.56
CA GLY A 38 -0.71 8.71 12.63
C GLY A 38 -1.70 7.56 12.53
N VAL A 39 -1.38 6.61 11.66
CA VAL A 39 -2.19 5.44 11.39
C VAL A 39 -1.31 4.20 11.33
N THR A 40 -1.86 3.07 11.73
CA THR A 40 -1.17 1.78 11.61
C THR A 40 -1.49 1.14 10.27
N ILE A 41 -0.60 0.26 9.78
CA ILE A 41 -0.88 -0.47 8.55
C ILE A 41 -2.08 -1.43 8.69
N GLN A 42 -2.38 -1.91 9.91
CA GLN A 42 -3.55 -2.74 10.17
C GLN A 42 -4.86 -1.94 10.03
N GLN A 43 -4.84 -0.64 10.38
CA GLN A 43 -5.96 0.26 10.10
C GLN A 43 -6.15 0.44 8.59
N THR A 44 -5.05 0.60 7.85
CA THR A 44 -5.06 0.66 6.38
C THR A 44 -5.67 -0.61 5.78
N ALA A 45 -5.25 -1.80 6.22
CA ALA A 45 -5.82 -3.08 5.78
C ALA A 45 -7.32 -3.17 6.09
N SER A 46 -7.75 -2.74 7.27
CA SER A 46 -9.16 -2.74 7.67
C SER A 46 -10.02 -1.83 6.78
N ILE A 47 -9.52 -0.64 6.45
CA ILE A 47 -10.17 0.29 5.52
C ILE A 47 -10.27 -0.32 4.13
N LEU A 48 -9.17 -0.86 3.58
CA LEU A 48 -9.16 -1.51 2.27
C LEU A 48 -10.20 -2.65 2.20
N PHE A 49 -10.27 -3.48 3.24
CA PHE A 49 -11.27 -4.54 3.35
C PHE A 49 -12.70 -3.99 3.32
N ALA A 50 -12.98 -2.92 4.07
CA ALA A 50 -14.29 -2.26 4.11
C ALA A 50 -14.67 -1.63 2.77
N LEU A 51 -13.68 -1.19 1.99
CA LEU A 51 -13.85 -0.69 0.63
C LEU A 51 -14.03 -1.79 -0.43
N GLY A 52 -14.01 -3.06 -0.03
CA GLY A 52 -14.23 -4.18 -0.93
C GLY A 52 -12.95 -4.78 -1.53
N TYR A 53 -11.77 -4.42 -1.04
CA TYR A 53 -10.54 -5.12 -1.39
C TYR A 53 -10.37 -6.41 -0.58
N ALA A 54 -9.49 -7.28 -1.05
CA ALA A 54 -8.97 -8.46 -0.35
C ALA A 54 -7.51 -8.21 0.04
N PRO A 55 -7.25 -7.35 1.03
CA PRO A 55 -5.89 -7.01 1.43
C PRO A 55 -5.15 -8.26 1.94
N VAL A 56 -3.96 -8.52 1.40
CA VAL A 56 -3.08 -9.60 1.87
C VAL A 56 -1.93 -8.98 2.67
N TYR A 57 -1.95 -9.18 3.98
CA TYR A 57 -0.87 -8.75 4.86
C TYR A 57 0.33 -9.68 4.77
N THR A 58 1.52 -9.13 4.61
CA THR A 58 2.78 -9.85 4.52
C THR A 58 3.83 -9.19 5.42
N ALA A 59 4.33 -9.91 6.42
CA ALA A 59 5.45 -9.45 7.23
C ALA A 59 6.78 -9.60 6.46
N LEU A 60 7.61 -8.57 6.50
CA LEU A 60 8.92 -8.51 5.86
C LEU A 60 10.01 -8.40 6.95
N PRO A 61 11.31 -8.55 6.62
CA PRO A 61 12.37 -8.66 7.63
C PRO A 61 12.44 -7.46 8.59
N GLY A 62 12.05 -6.26 8.15
CA GLY A 62 11.97 -5.08 8.99
C GLY A 62 10.98 -5.21 10.15
N PHE A 63 9.98 -6.10 10.07
CA PHE A 63 9.05 -6.38 11.16
C PHE A 63 9.76 -6.89 12.41
N VAL A 64 10.65 -7.88 12.25
CA VAL A 64 11.40 -8.46 13.38
C VAL A 64 12.24 -7.37 14.06
N LYS A 65 12.89 -6.51 13.27
CA LYS A 65 13.69 -5.40 13.78
C LYS A 65 12.85 -4.33 14.49
N ALA A 66 11.72 -3.94 13.91
CA ALA A 66 10.87 -2.88 14.46
C ALA A 66 10.07 -3.33 15.70
N SER A 67 9.66 -4.61 15.74
CA SER A 67 8.83 -5.16 16.82
C SER A 67 9.61 -5.88 17.92
N GLY A 68 10.81 -6.39 17.62
CA GLY A 68 11.55 -7.30 18.50
C GLY A 68 10.94 -8.71 18.61
N ILE A 69 9.93 -9.03 17.79
CA ILE A 69 9.27 -10.34 17.78
C ILE A 69 10.00 -11.25 16.80
N ASP A 70 10.56 -12.34 17.31
CA ASP A 70 11.19 -13.38 16.49
C ASP A 70 10.13 -14.21 15.76
N MET A 71 10.15 -14.16 14.42
CA MET A 71 9.24 -14.90 13.56
C MET A 71 9.76 -15.03 12.12
N SER A 72 9.21 -15.97 11.37
CA SER A 72 9.46 -16.08 9.93
C SER A 72 8.85 -14.92 9.15
N THR A 73 9.60 -14.36 8.22
CA THR A 73 9.16 -13.27 7.32
C THR A 73 9.34 -13.68 5.86
N ALA A 74 8.61 -13.01 4.95
CA ALA A 74 8.82 -13.18 3.52
C ALA A 74 10.04 -12.38 3.04
N SER A 75 10.66 -12.81 1.93
CA SER A 75 11.70 -12.01 1.26
C SER A 75 11.08 -10.75 0.63
N PRO A 76 11.70 -9.55 0.75
CA PRO A 76 11.26 -8.34 0.05
C PRO A 76 11.10 -8.50 -1.46
N ASP A 77 11.86 -9.41 -2.09
CA ASP A 77 11.76 -9.71 -3.52
C ASP A 77 10.35 -10.15 -3.95
N ILE A 78 9.50 -10.58 -3.01
CA ILE A 78 8.11 -10.91 -3.32
C ILE A 78 7.35 -9.73 -3.92
N LEU A 79 7.67 -8.49 -3.52
CA LEU A 79 7.03 -7.28 -4.03
C LEU A 79 7.31 -7.10 -5.52
N GLU A 80 8.57 -7.22 -5.92
CA GLU A 80 8.99 -7.09 -7.32
C GLU A 80 8.55 -8.29 -8.17
N ARG A 81 8.58 -9.51 -7.60
CA ARG A 81 8.13 -10.72 -8.29
C ARG A 81 6.63 -10.75 -8.55
N LEU A 82 5.82 -10.27 -7.61
CA LEU A 82 4.37 -10.17 -7.79
C LEU A 82 4.01 -9.00 -8.71
N ALA A 83 4.83 -7.94 -8.72
CA ALA A 83 4.60 -6.72 -9.48
C ALA A 83 3.17 -6.17 -9.30
N HIS A 84 2.66 -6.27 -8.06
CA HIS A 84 1.29 -5.90 -7.71
C HIS A 84 1.27 -4.72 -6.74
N PRO A 85 0.29 -3.80 -6.84
CA PRO A 85 0.23 -2.66 -5.95
C PRO A 85 0.16 -3.06 -4.48
N ALA A 86 0.89 -2.35 -3.63
CA ALA A 86 0.94 -2.58 -2.20
C ALA A 86 1.10 -1.27 -1.43
N ILE A 87 0.52 -1.19 -0.24
CA ILE A 87 0.92 -0.20 0.76
C ILE A 87 1.95 -0.85 1.66
N LEU A 88 3.10 -0.21 1.81
CA LEU A 88 4.21 -0.72 2.61
C LEU A 88 4.36 0.13 3.86
N GLN A 89 4.67 -0.51 4.99
CA GLN A 89 5.34 0.16 6.09
C GLN A 89 6.84 -0.07 5.95
N ILE A 90 7.62 0.97 6.17
CA ILE A 90 9.07 0.94 6.11
C ILE A 90 9.64 1.51 7.40
N LEU A 91 10.91 1.18 7.68
CA LEU A 91 11.69 1.82 8.72
C LEU A 91 12.56 2.91 8.08
N THR A 92 12.41 4.15 8.51
CA THR A 92 13.27 5.25 8.06
C THR A 92 14.69 5.11 8.64
N PRO A 93 15.69 5.80 8.08
CA PRO A 93 17.04 5.83 8.67
C PRO A 93 17.07 6.31 10.12
N SER A 94 16.10 7.14 10.54
CA SER A 94 15.95 7.60 11.92
C SER A 94 15.26 6.58 12.84
N GLY A 95 14.87 5.42 12.34
CA GLY A 95 14.17 4.37 13.09
C GLY A 95 12.68 4.62 13.28
N LEU A 96 12.07 5.54 12.53
CA LEU A 96 10.64 5.81 12.58
C LEU A 96 9.89 4.95 11.56
N LEU A 97 8.67 4.57 11.88
CA LEU A 97 7.78 3.90 10.93
C LEU A 97 7.18 4.93 9.97
N HIS A 98 7.16 4.58 8.69
CA HIS A 98 6.61 5.41 7.63
C HIS A 98 5.83 4.55 6.62
N GLN A 99 4.76 5.09 6.03
CA GLN A 99 3.96 4.36 5.04
C GLN A 99 4.17 4.93 3.64
N VAL A 100 4.39 4.05 2.67
CA VAL A 100 4.66 4.38 1.26
C VAL A 100 3.82 3.52 0.32
N PHE A 101 3.59 3.99 -0.92
CA PHE A 101 2.81 3.27 -1.91
C PHE A 101 3.73 2.61 -2.95
N PHE A 102 3.65 1.29 -3.11
CA PHE A 102 4.28 0.56 -4.21
C PHE A 102 3.28 0.34 -5.35
N ASP A 103 3.60 0.80 -6.55
CA ASP A 103 2.69 0.74 -7.72
C ASP A 103 2.78 -0.58 -8.52
N GLY A 104 3.55 -1.56 -8.02
CA GLY A 104 3.91 -2.78 -8.75
C GLY A 104 5.29 -2.70 -9.41
N LYS A 105 5.93 -1.53 -9.44
CA LYS A 105 7.28 -1.33 -9.97
C LYS A 105 8.15 -0.41 -9.12
N ASN A 106 7.62 0.73 -8.69
CA ASN A 106 8.32 1.74 -7.91
C ASN A 106 7.55 2.08 -6.63
N ILE A 107 8.29 2.58 -5.65
CA ILE A 107 7.76 3.16 -4.42
C ILE A 107 7.56 4.66 -4.62
N HIS A 108 6.36 5.12 -4.29
CA HIS A 108 5.94 6.52 -4.21
C HIS A 108 5.87 6.90 -2.73
N ASP A 109 6.91 7.56 -2.26
CA ASP A 109 7.02 8.04 -0.88
C ASP A 109 6.32 9.41 -0.77
N PRO A 110 5.29 9.56 0.08
CA PRO A 110 4.57 10.82 0.21
C PRO A 110 5.35 11.90 0.98
N SER A 111 6.54 11.60 1.52
CA SER A 111 7.36 12.57 2.23
C SER A 111 7.77 13.74 1.30
N PRO A 112 7.60 15.00 1.73
CA PRO A 112 8.01 16.16 0.92
C PRO A 112 9.53 16.26 0.73
N SER A 113 10.33 15.47 1.47
CA SER A 113 11.79 15.43 1.33
C SER A 113 12.27 14.39 0.31
N VAL A 114 11.36 13.59 -0.26
CA VAL A 114 11.71 12.55 -1.22
C VAL A 114 11.23 12.96 -2.61
N ASP A 115 12.21 13.17 -3.49
CA ASP A 115 11.93 13.51 -4.88
C ASP A 115 11.83 12.23 -5.72
N GLY A 116 10.68 12.07 -6.37
CA GLY A 116 10.44 11.04 -7.37
C GLY A 116 10.29 9.61 -6.81
N PRO A 117 10.05 8.63 -7.71
CA PRO A 117 9.90 7.23 -7.34
C PRO A 117 11.23 6.61 -6.89
N ARG A 118 11.13 5.60 -6.02
CA ARG A 118 12.26 4.86 -5.42
C ARG A 118 12.12 3.36 -5.67
N SER A 119 13.20 2.60 -5.52
CA SER A 119 13.15 1.13 -5.60
C SER A 119 12.91 0.50 -4.22
N VAL A 120 12.45 -0.75 -4.21
CA VAL A 120 12.23 -1.52 -2.96
C VAL A 120 13.52 -1.66 -2.16
N SER A 121 14.66 -1.87 -2.84
CA SER A 121 15.98 -2.03 -2.23
C SER A 121 16.48 -0.80 -1.47
N GLU A 122 15.90 0.38 -1.70
CA GLU A 122 16.30 1.61 -0.99
C GLU A 122 15.69 1.71 0.42
N TYR A 123 14.75 0.82 0.75
CA TYR A 123 14.02 0.87 2.01
C TYR A 123 14.14 -0.42 2.80
N GLU A 124 14.09 -0.25 4.11
CA GLU A 124 13.92 -1.36 5.03
C GLU A 124 12.42 -1.63 5.21
N CYS A 125 11.88 -2.55 4.40
CA CYS A 125 10.46 -2.89 4.44
C CYS A 125 10.11 -3.68 5.71
N VAL A 126 9.12 -3.18 6.44
CA VAL A 126 8.62 -3.74 7.70
C VAL A 126 7.49 -4.72 7.42
N ASP A 127 6.43 -4.27 6.77
CA ASP A 127 5.30 -5.10 6.35
C ASP A 127 4.64 -4.49 5.11
N ALA A 128 3.82 -5.30 4.45
CA ALA A 128 3.13 -4.94 3.22
C ALA A 128 1.67 -5.36 3.30
N VAL A 129 0.78 -4.52 2.78
CA VAL A 129 -0.59 -4.87 2.46
C VAL A 129 -0.73 -4.84 0.96
N ILE A 130 -0.83 -6.01 0.34
CA ILE A 130 -0.96 -6.17 -1.11
C ILE A 130 -2.43 -6.00 -1.50
N LEU A 131 -2.70 -5.16 -2.50
CA LEU A 131 -4.05 -4.71 -2.87
C LEU A 131 -4.66 -5.62 -3.94
N TYR A 132 -5.37 -6.67 -3.53
CA TYR A 132 -6.21 -7.43 -4.46
C TYR A 132 -7.64 -6.89 -4.49
N GLU A 133 -8.23 -6.79 -5.67
CA GLU A 133 -9.67 -6.56 -5.81
C GLU A 133 -10.44 -7.84 -5.42
N ARG A 134 -11.53 -7.71 -4.66
CA ARG A 134 -12.40 -8.87 -4.42
C ARG A 134 -13.15 -9.23 -5.70
N PHE A 135 -12.90 -10.44 -6.20
CA PHE A 135 -13.77 -11.12 -7.15
C PHE A 135 -15.07 -11.59 -6.47
N HIS A 136 -15.85 -10.66 -5.91
CA HIS A 136 -17.23 -10.92 -5.51
C HIS A 136 -18.19 -10.14 -6.42
N ARG A 137 -18.08 -10.43 -7.74
CA ARG A 137 -19.27 -10.48 -8.59
C ARG A 137 -19.86 -11.88 -8.45
N GLY A 138 -20.77 -12.06 -7.50
CA GLY A 138 -21.69 -13.18 -7.56
C GLY A 138 -22.48 -13.09 -8.87
N GLY A 139 -22.22 -14.03 -9.78
CA GLY A 139 -23.00 -14.22 -11.00
C GLY A 139 -22.31 -13.77 -12.29
N PHE A 140 -22.20 -14.73 -13.21
CA PHE A 140 -21.81 -14.64 -14.61
C PHE A 140 -20.32 -14.48 -14.94
N LEU A 141 -19.75 -15.62 -15.37
CA LEU A 141 -18.89 -15.68 -16.55
C LEU A 141 -19.53 -14.88 -17.68
N SER A 142 -19.20 -13.59 -17.78
CA SER A 142 -19.40 -12.80 -18.98
C SER A 142 -18.13 -12.90 -19.83
N ASN A 143 -17.98 -14.06 -20.48
CA ASN A 143 -17.22 -14.12 -21.72
C ASN A 143 -17.97 -13.25 -22.73
N ARG A 144 -17.48 -12.02 -22.99
CA ARG A 144 -17.68 -11.29 -24.26
C ARG A 144 -16.96 -9.93 -24.21
N LYS A 145 -15.80 -9.86 -24.86
CA LYS A 145 -15.58 -9.10 -26.10
C LYS A 145 -14.09 -9.17 -26.48
N GLY A 146 -13.71 -10.31 -27.07
CA GLY A 146 -12.69 -10.32 -28.11
C GLY A 146 -13.37 -9.90 -29.41
N LEU A 147 -12.79 -8.92 -30.08
CA LEU A 147 -13.29 -8.29 -31.28
C LEU A 147 -13.44 -9.27 -32.46
N MET A 148 -14.30 -8.84 -33.36
CA MET A 148 -14.48 -9.29 -34.74
C MET A 148 -13.19 -9.76 -35.42
N GLY A 149 -13.33 -10.87 -36.13
CA GLY A 149 -12.45 -11.27 -37.22
C GLY A 149 -13.29 -12.06 -38.21
N ASP A 150 -13.92 -11.35 -39.15
CA ASP A 150 -14.36 -11.94 -40.41
C ASP A 150 -13.14 -12.50 -41.14
N GLY A 151 -13.22 -13.73 -41.66
CA GLY A 151 -12.13 -14.27 -42.48
C GLY A 151 -12.25 -15.74 -42.82
N LEU A 152 -12.92 -16.00 -43.96
CA LEU A 152 -12.88 -17.16 -44.86
C LEU A 152 -13.56 -18.46 -44.41
#